data_AF-A0A0F3MEY9-F1
#
_entry.id   AF-A0A0F3MEY9-F1
#
_cell.length_a   1.000
_cell.length_b   1.000
_cell.length_c   1.000
_cell.angle_alpha   90.00
_cell.angle_beta   90.00
_cell.angle_gamma   90.00
#
_symmetry.space_group_name_H-M   'P 1'
#
loop_
_entity.id
_entity.type
_entity.pdbx_description
1 polymer ?
#
loop_
_entity_poly.entity_id
_entity_poly.type
_entity_poly.pdbx_seq_one_letter_code
_entity_poly.pdbx_strand_id
1 'polypeptide(L)' 'MPKRLNKYGLNINKAKSQMIKSGRDHAANLAKQGKKIISYNFLVFTCY' A
#
# COMPACT_ATOMS: atom_id res chain seq x y z
N MET A 1 -6.71 8.38 -11.40
CA MET A 1 -6.83 9.10 -10.10
C MET A 1 -6.07 10.44 -10.02
N PRO A 2 -4.91 10.67 -10.68
CA PRO A 2 -4.19 11.96 -10.59
C PRO A 2 -4.97 13.17 -11.11
N LYS A 3 -5.79 12.97 -12.16
CA LYS A 3 -6.64 14.02 -12.77
C LYS A 3 -7.59 14.71 -11.77
N ARG A 4 -8.03 14.02 -10.72
CA ARG A 4 -8.99 14.58 -9.73
C ARG A 4 -8.31 15.51 -8.72
N LEU A 5 -7.08 15.21 -8.34
CA LEU A 5 -6.30 16.02 -7.39
C LEU A 5 -5.81 17.32 -8.03
N ASN A 6 -5.44 17.25 -9.31
CA ASN A 6 -4.95 18.41 -10.05
C ASN A 6 -6.00 19.52 -10.18
N LYS A 7 -7.31 19.18 -10.20
CA LYS A 7 -8.41 20.16 -10.15
C LYS A 7 -8.31 21.12 -8.95
N TYR A 8 -7.71 20.66 -7.86
CA TYR A 8 -7.55 21.41 -6.61
C TYR A 8 -6.09 21.87 -6.38
N GLY A 9 -5.22 21.79 -7.40
CA GLY A 9 -3.79 22.12 -7.26
C GLY A 9 -3.01 21.14 -6.38
N LEU A 10 -3.56 19.96 -6.09
CA LEU A 10 -2.92 18.96 -5.25
C LEU A 10 -2.13 17.94 -6.07
N ASN A 11 -0.99 17.50 -5.54
CA ASN A 11 -0.15 16.47 -6.15
C ASN A 11 0.16 15.35 -5.15
N ILE A 12 0.35 14.14 -5.68
CA ILE A 12 0.73 12.96 -4.90
C ILE A 12 2.24 12.98 -4.69
N ASN A 13 2.68 12.81 -3.45
CA ASN A 13 4.10 12.62 -3.15
C ASN A 13 4.54 11.20 -3.56
N LYS A 14 5.32 11.10 -4.65
CA LYS A 14 5.78 9.82 -5.19
C LYS A 14 6.66 9.01 -4.23
N ALA A 15 7.40 9.66 -3.32
CA ALA A 15 8.23 8.94 -2.36
C ALA A 15 7.38 8.26 -1.27
N LYS A 16 6.27 8.88 -0.89
CA LYS A 16 5.37 8.39 0.17
C LYS A 16 4.22 7.53 -0.36
N SER A 17 3.88 7.65 -1.64
CA SER A 17 2.78 6.90 -2.26
C SER A 17 3.32 5.74 -3.07
N GLN A 18 3.10 4.54 -2.55
CA GLN A 18 3.50 3.29 -3.18
C GLN A 18 2.30 2.35 -3.25
N MET A 19 2.24 1.54 -4.29
CA MET A 19 1.23 0.49 -4.41
C MET A 19 1.75 -0.74 -3.67
N ILE A 20 1.11 -1.09 -2.57
CA ILE A 20 1.46 -2.25 -1.73
C ILE A 20 0.39 -3.31 -1.94
N LYS A 21 0.79 -4.54 -2.27
CA LYS A 21 -0.12 -5.68 -2.31
C LYS A 21 -0.40 -6.12 -0.88
N SER A 22 -1.66 -6.16 -0.50
CA SER A 22 -2.12 -6.58 0.83
C SER A 22 -3.22 -7.64 0.71
N GLY A 23 -3.56 -8.27 1.84
CA GLY A 23 -4.70 -9.18 1.92
C GLY A 23 -4.34 -10.65 2.08
N ARG A 24 -5.36 -11.44 2.45
CA ARG A 24 -5.23 -12.81 2.96
C ARG A 24 -4.49 -13.75 2.01
N ASP A 25 -4.89 -13.78 0.74
CA ASP A 25 -4.31 -14.72 -0.23
C ASP A 25 -2.85 -14.38 -0.53
N HIS A 26 -2.53 -13.09 -0.63
CA HIS A 26 -1.15 -12.65 -0.83
C HIS A 26 -0.28 -13.00 0.37
N ALA A 27 -0.79 -12.80 1.60
CA ALA A 27 -0.11 -13.18 2.82
C ALA A 27 0.12 -14.69 2.91
N ALA A 28 -0.89 -15.50 2.63
CA ALA A 28 -0.80 -16.96 2.64
C ALA A 28 0.22 -17.47 1.60
N ASN A 29 0.23 -16.88 0.40
CA ASN A 29 1.18 -17.26 -0.65
C ASN A 29 2.63 -16.88 -0.30
N LEU A 30 2.86 -15.72 0.31
CA LEU A 30 4.20 -15.32 0.76
C LEU A 30 4.68 -16.18 1.94
N ALA A 31 3.79 -16.53 2.87
CA ALA A 31 4.12 -17.43 3.97
C ALA A 31 4.56 -18.81 3.46
N LYS A 32 3.89 -19.36 2.44
CA LYS A 32 4.30 -20.60 1.75
C LYS A 32 5.69 -20.49 1.11
N GLN A 33 6.09 -19.28 0.69
CA GLN A 33 7.40 -19.00 0.13
C GLN A 33 8.46 -18.66 1.20
N GLY A 34 8.11 -18.73 2.49
CA GLY A 34 9.00 -18.35 3.59
C GLY A 34 9.31 -16.84 3.65
N LYS A 35 8.52 -16.01 2.96
CA LYS A 35 8.71 -14.55 2.87
C LYS A 35 7.71 -13.83 3.75
N LYS A 36 8.16 -12.74 4.37
CA LYS A 36 7.30 -11.85 5.15
C LYS A 36 6.55 -10.90 4.23
N ILE A 37 5.26 -10.68 4.49
CA ILE A 37 4.46 -9.70 3.76
C ILE A 37 4.87 -8.28 4.13
N ILE A 38 4.83 -7.39 3.13
CA ILE A 38 5.13 -5.97 3.31
C ILE A 38 3.94 -5.34 4.03
N SER A 39 4.18 -4.76 5.20
CA SER A 39 3.15 -4.05 5.97
C SER A 39 3.22 -2.54 5.76
N TYR A 40 2.10 -1.86 5.99
CA TYR A 40 2.04 -0.40 6.03
C TYR A 40 1.15 0.08 7.18
N ASN A 41 1.42 1.30 7.64
CA ASN A 41 0.63 1.91 8.70
C ASN A 41 -0.54 2.66 8.10
N PHE A 42 -1.76 2.36 8.55
CA PHE A 42 -2.97 3.09 8.22
C PHE A 42 -3.69 3.48 9.51
N LEU A 43 -3.75 4.79 9.80
CA LEU A 43 -4.40 5.32 11.01
C LEU A 43 -3.96 4.60 12.30
N VAL A 44 -2.64 4.39 12.45
CA VAL A 44 -2.03 3.71 13.61
C VAL A 44 -2.24 2.18 13.64
N PHE A 45 -2.94 1.61 12.66
CA PHE A 45 -3.03 0.17 12.47
C PHE A 45 -1.96 -0.33 11.50
N THR A 46 -1.33 -1.46 11.82
CA THR A 46 -0.45 -2.17 10.89
C THR A 46 -1.30 -3.04 9.98
N CYS A 47 -1.33 -2.70 8.69
CA CYS A 47 -1.99 -3.48 7.66
C CYS A 47 -0.99 -4.41 6.97
N TYR A 48 -1.43 -5.64 6.69
CA TYR A 48 -0.65 -6.69 6.05
C TYR A 48 -1.29 -7.08 4.69
#